data_AF-A0A438ER55-F1
#
_entry.id   AF-A0A438ER55-F1
#
_cell.length_a   1.000
_cell.length_b   1.000
_cell.length_c   1.000
_cell.angle_alpha   90.00
_cell.angle_beta   90.00
_cell.angle_gamma   90.00
#
_symmetry.space_group_name_H-M   'P 1'
#
loop_
_entity.id
_entity.type
_entity.pdbx_description
1 polymer ?
#
loop_
_entity_poly.entity_id
_entity_poly.type
_entity_poly.pdbx_seq_one_letter_code
_entity_poly.pdbx_strand_id
1 'polypeptide(L)'
;MEYIARIEEAKKYDHRLLGVKQELFFCHPLSPGSWFFLPHGGRIYNKLMEFIKAQYRERGYHEVFSPTMYNMQLWETSGHAANYKENMLYLRCGFFNKTIF
;
A
#
# COMPACT_ATOMS: atom_id res chain seq x y z
N MET A 1 6.78 12.58 -35.20
CA MET A 1 6.33 13.78 -34.43
C MET A 1 5.13 13.46 -33.53
N GLU A 2 4.15 12.69 -34.00
CA GLU A 2 2.95 12.31 -33.21
C GLU A 2 3.23 11.52 -31.93
N TYR A 3 4.16 10.55 -31.95
CA TYR A 3 4.56 9.80 -30.74
C TYR A 3 5.06 10.72 -29.61
N ILE A 4 5.93 11.68 -29.95
CA ILE A 4 6.46 12.63 -28.97
C ILE A 4 5.33 13.50 -28.41
N ALA A 5 4.39 13.95 -29.25
CA ALA A 5 3.23 14.72 -28.80
C ALA A 5 2.34 13.92 -27.83
N ARG A 6 2.12 12.61 -28.07
CA ARG A 6 1.36 11.73 -27.18
C ARG A 6 2.06 11.53 -25.83
N ILE A 7 3.39 11.41 -25.83
CA ILE A 7 4.17 11.32 -24.59
C ILE A 7 4.09 12.63 -23.80
N GLU A 8 4.21 13.78 -24.45
CA GLU A 8 4.08 15.08 -23.78
C GLU A 8 2.68 15.32 -23.21
N GLU A 9 1.64 14.90 -23.93
CA GLU A 9 0.27 14.96 -23.43
C GLU A 9 0.08 14.05 -22.21
N ALA A 10 0.58 12.80 -22.26
CA ALA A 10 0.47 11.86 -21.13
C ALA A 10 1.15 12.37 -19.85
N LYS A 11 2.28 13.09 -19.97
CA LYS A 11 2.99 13.69 -18.81
C LYS A 11 2.12 14.67 -18.02
N LYS A 12 1.14 15.34 -18.66
CA LYS A 12 0.23 16.27 -17.98
C LYS A 12 -0.69 15.57 -16.98
N TYR A 13 -0.98 14.28 -17.20
CA TYR A 13 -1.87 13.47 -16.39
C TYR A 13 -1.13 12.55 -15.41
N ASP A 14 0.16 12.79 -15.20
CA ASP A 14 0.94 12.07 -14.22
C ASP A 14 0.34 12.26 -12.81
N HIS A 15 -0.10 11.16 -12.20
CA HIS A 15 -0.70 11.15 -10.86
C HIS A 15 0.23 11.76 -9.81
N ARG A 16 1.55 11.70 -9.99
CA ARG A 16 2.53 12.28 -9.06
C ARG A 16 2.48 13.80 -9.09
N LEU A 17 2.26 14.38 -10.27
CA LEU A 17 2.11 15.83 -10.44
C LEU A 17 0.72 16.29 -10.01
N LEU A 18 -0.32 15.60 -10.47
CA LEU A 18 -1.71 15.95 -10.17
C LEU A 18 -2.04 15.76 -8.69
N GLY A 19 -1.57 14.66 -8.08
CA GLY A 19 -1.82 14.37 -6.67
C GLY A 19 -1.20 15.39 -5.72
N VAL A 20 -0.03 15.94 -6.06
CA VAL A 20 0.55 17.06 -5.32
C VAL A 20 -0.22 18.36 -5.58
N LYS A 21 -0.53 18.69 -6.84
CA LYS A 21 -1.29 19.90 -7.21
C LYS A 21 -2.68 19.97 -6.58
N GLN A 22 -3.31 18.81 -6.37
CA GLN A 22 -4.65 18.70 -5.78
C GLN A 22 -4.63 18.36 -4.29
N GLU A 23 -3.46 18.42 -3.65
CA GLU A 23 -3.32 18.15 -2.21
C GLU A 23 -3.91 16.78 -1.80
N LEU A 24 -3.69 15.77 -2.63
CA LEU A 24 -4.16 14.40 -2.37
C LEU A 24 -3.18 13.63 -1.49
N PHE A 25 -1.88 13.76 -1.77
CA PHE A 25 -0.84 13.04 -1.06
C PHE A 25 0.53 13.71 -1.23
N PHE A 26 1.49 13.32 -0.39
CA PHE A 26 2.90 13.65 -0.57
C PHE A 26 3.81 12.47 -0.19
N CYS A 27 5.07 12.53 -0.63
CA CYS A 27 6.12 11.57 -0.28
C CYS A 27 7.13 12.23 0.64
N HIS A 28 7.63 11.51 1.65
CA HIS A 28 8.65 12.00 2.57
C HIS A 28 9.89 11.09 2.52
N PRO A 29 11.13 11.64 2.52
CA PRO A 29 12.35 10.83 2.49
C PRO A 29 12.52 9.84 3.65
N LEU A 30 11.86 10.10 4.80
CA LEU A 30 11.83 9.17 5.94
C LEU A 30 10.95 7.94 5.72
N SER A 31 10.11 7.92 4.69
CA SER A 31 9.24 6.78 4.37
C SER A 31 9.16 6.57 2.85
N PRO A 32 10.29 6.20 2.21
CA PRO A 32 10.33 6.04 0.76
C PRO A 32 9.38 4.92 0.32
N GLY A 33 8.62 5.17 -0.75
CA GLY A 33 7.61 4.23 -1.26
C GLY A 33 6.29 4.23 -0.49
N SER A 34 6.20 4.94 0.64
CA SER A 34 4.97 5.09 1.43
C SER A 34 4.45 6.52 1.35
N TRP A 35 3.22 6.67 0.88
CA TRP A 35 2.63 7.98 0.62
C TRP A 35 1.76 8.44 1.79
N PHE A 36 1.90 9.71 2.16
CA PHE A 36 1.05 10.35 3.15
C PHE A 36 -0.18 10.91 2.46
N PHE A 37 -1.36 10.41 2.83
CA PHE A 37 -2.63 10.91 2.29
C PHE A 37 -3.06 12.17 3.05
N LEU A 38 -3.26 13.25 2.31
CA LEU A 38 -3.80 14.51 2.79
C LEU A 38 -5.33 14.43 2.85
N PRO A 39 -6.03 15.41 3.46
CA PRO A 39 -7.49 15.34 3.64
C PRO A 39 -8.28 15.07 2.35
N HIS A 40 -7.88 15.63 1.21
CA HIS A 40 -8.55 15.37 -0.08
C HIS A 40 -8.31 13.94 -0.58
N GLY A 41 -7.09 13.41 -0.45
CA GLY A 41 -6.80 12.01 -0.76
C GLY A 41 -7.53 11.05 0.17
N GLY A 42 -7.61 11.39 1.47
CA GLY A 42 -8.36 10.61 2.45
C GLY A 42 -9.85 10.47 2.11
N ARG A 43 -10.48 11.53 1.58
CA ARG A 43 -11.88 11.45 1.09
C ARG A 43 -12.04 10.45 -0.05
N ILE A 44 -11.12 10.47 -1.02
CA ILE A 44 -11.13 9.53 -2.15
C ILE A 44 -10.93 8.10 -1.65
N TYR A 45 -9.94 7.89 -0.79
CA TYR A 45 -9.66 6.58 -0.18
C TYR A 45 -10.89 6.04 0.55
N ASN A 46 -11.51 6.84 1.43
CA ASN A 46 -12.69 6.43 2.18
C ASN A 46 -13.85 6.05 1.25
N LYS A 47 -14.06 6.81 0.17
CA LYS A 47 -15.13 6.51 -0.80
C LYS A 47 -14.91 5.16 -1.49
N LEU A 48 -13.67 4.84 -1.85
CA LEU A 48 -13.31 3.54 -2.42
C LEU A 48 -13.46 2.40 -1.41
N MET A 49 -13.06 2.63 -0.15
CA MET A 49 -13.21 1.66 0.93
C MET A 49 -14.68 1.37 1.24
N GLU A 50 -15.54 2.39 1.28
CA GLU A 50 -16.99 2.20 1.45
C GLU A 50 -17.58 1.36 0.33
N PHE A 51 -17.17 1.64 -0.92
CA PHE A 51 -17.62 0.89 -2.09
C PHE A 51 -17.24 -0.59 -1.98
N ILE A 52 -15.96 -0.92 -1.75
CA ILE A 52 -15.53 -2.32 -1.70
C ILE A 52 -16.15 -3.07 -0.51
N LYS A 53 -16.30 -2.42 0.65
CA LYS A 53 -16.99 -3.01 1.81
C LYS A 53 -18.45 -3.32 1.53
N ALA A 54 -19.14 -2.47 0.77
CA ALA A 54 -20.50 -2.77 0.32
C ALA A 54 -20.52 -4.01 -0.58
N GLN A 55 -19.56 -4.15 -1.49
CA GLN A 55 -19.44 -5.31 -2.37
C GLN A 55 -19.13 -6.62 -1.61
N TYR A 56 -18.37 -6.56 -0.52
CA TYR A 56 -18.14 -7.70 0.39
C TYR A 56 -19.44 -8.17 1.03
N ARG A 57 -20.23 -7.25 1.61
CA ARG A 57 -21.51 -7.58 2.26
C ARG A 57 -22.51 -8.19 1.29
N GLU A 58 -22.63 -7.62 0.09
CA GLU A 58 -23.50 -8.13 -0.97
C GLU A 58 -23.19 -9.58 -1.37
N ARG A 59 -21.90 -9.97 -1.29
CA ARG A 59 -21.42 -11.30 -1.67
C ARG A 59 -21.26 -12.26 -0.49
N GLY A 60 -21.73 -11.88 0.70
CA GLY A 60 -21.67 -12.72 1.90
C GLY A 60 -20.26 -12.89 2.49
N TYR A 61 -19.32 -11.99 2.18
CA TYR A 61 -18.02 -11.97 2.87
C TYR A 61 -18.16 -11.35 4.25
N HIS A 62 -17.44 -11.92 5.22
CA HIS A 62 -17.36 -11.40 6.58
C HIS A 62 -16.03 -10.66 6.77
N GLU A 63 -16.11 -9.37 7.08
CA GLU A 63 -14.92 -8.56 7.40
C GLU A 63 -14.29 -9.06 8.72
N VAL A 64 -12.98 -9.30 8.69
CA VAL A 64 -12.17 -9.67 9.86
C VAL A 64 -10.97 -8.74 9.97
N PHE A 65 -10.44 -8.60 11.19
CA PHE A 65 -9.22 -7.83 11.45
C PHE A 65 -8.15 -8.77 12.00
N SER A 66 -6.99 -8.75 11.39
CA SER A 66 -5.83 -9.53 11.81
C SER A 66 -4.61 -8.62 11.96
N PRO A 67 -3.61 -8.99 12.79
CA PRO A 67 -2.38 -8.23 12.91
C PRO A 67 -1.71 -7.98 11.56
N THR A 68 -0.93 -6.90 11.46
CA THR A 68 -0.05 -6.65 10.31
C THR A 68 1.35 -7.23 10.50
N MET A 69 1.63 -7.75 11.71
CA MET A 69 2.93 -8.27 12.11
C MET A 69 2.78 -9.66 12.77
N TYR A 70 3.57 -10.64 12.34
CA TYR A 70 3.52 -12.05 12.73
C TYR A 70 4.90 -12.65 12.98
N ASN A 71 4.93 -13.76 13.71
CA ASN A 71 6.14 -14.56 13.89
C ASN A 71 6.61 -15.17 12.56
N MET A 72 7.92 -15.25 12.34
CA MET A 72 8.54 -15.89 11.16
C MET A 72 7.98 -17.29 10.84
N GLN A 73 7.61 -18.06 11.87
CA GLN A 73 7.04 -19.40 11.71
C GLN A 73 5.80 -19.43 10.79
N LEU A 74 4.97 -18.38 10.78
CA LEU A 74 3.79 -18.32 9.89
C LEU A 74 4.21 -18.23 8.42
N TRP A 75 5.25 -17.45 8.14
CA TRP A 75 5.77 -17.23 6.80
C TRP A 75 6.54 -18.44 6.27
N GLU A 76 7.22 -19.19 7.14
CA GLU A 76 7.82 -20.48 6.82
C GLU A 76 6.74 -21.52 6.50
N THR A 77 5.72 -21.62 7.36
CA THR A 77 4.61 -22.57 7.20
C THR A 77 3.83 -22.34 5.91
N SER A 78 3.60 -21.07 5.54
CA SER A 78 2.91 -20.70 4.30
C SER A 78 3.81 -20.74 3.05
N GLY A 79 5.12 -20.99 3.20
CA GLY A 79 6.10 -20.98 2.11
C GLY A 79 6.53 -19.60 1.62
N HIS A 80 5.99 -18.51 2.16
CA HIS A 80 6.35 -17.14 1.79
C HIS A 80 7.80 -16.81 2.12
N ALA A 81 8.34 -17.36 3.21
CA ALA A 81 9.74 -17.17 3.58
C ALA A 81 10.71 -17.71 2.50
N ALA A 82 10.35 -18.75 1.76
CA ALA A 82 11.20 -19.26 0.69
C ALA A 82 11.17 -18.35 -0.56
N ASN A 83 10.02 -17.74 -0.84
CA ASN A 83 9.77 -17.02 -2.10
C ASN A 83 9.96 -15.50 -2.01
N TYR A 84 9.71 -14.90 -0.84
CA TYR A 84 9.57 -13.45 -0.68
C TYR A 84 10.52 -12.83 0.34
N LYS A 85 11.38 -13.63 1.00
CA LYS A 85 12.23 -13.16 2.10
C LYS A 85 13.09 -11.94 1.77
N GLU A 86 13.55 -11.81 0.52
CA GLU A 86 14.33 -10.65 0.07
C GLU A 86 13.50 -9.35 -0.01
N ASN A 87 12.17 -9.46 -0.12
CA ASN A 87 11.22 -8.35 -0.25
C ASN A 87 10.42 -8.09 1.03
N MET A 88 10.81 -8.68 2.17
CA MET A 88 10.09 -8.55 3.43
C MET A 88 10.85 -7.67 4.43
N LEU A 89 10.11 -6.84 5.18
CA LEU A 89 10.66 -6.05 6.30
C LEU A 89 10.62 -6.89 7.57
N TYR A 90 11.76 -7.00 8.29
CA TYR A 90 11.82 -7.72 9.55
C TYR A 90 12.29 -6.84 10.70
N LEU A 91 11.70 -7.08 11.87
CA LEU A 91 12.18 -6.56 13.14
C LEU A 91 12.88 -7.68 13.92
N ARG A 92 14.08 -7.38 14.42
CA ARG A 92 14.78 -8.23 15.38
C ARG A 92 14.43 -7.76 16.77
N CYS A 93 13.69 -8.57 17.52
CA CYS A 93 13.48 -8.32 18.94
C CYS A 93 14.71 -8.85 19.71
N GLY A 94 15.33 -8.03 20.56
CA GLY A 94 16.47 -8.47 21.39
C GLY A 94 16.07 -9.26 22.64
N PHE A 95 14.80 -9.18 23.05
CA PHE A 95 14.28 -9.83 24.26
C PHE A 95 13.82 -11.28 24.03
N PHE A 96 13.38 -11.59 22.82
CA PHE A 96 13.06 -12.93 22.39
C PHE A 96 13.93 -13.21 21.18
N ASN A 97 14.65 -14.33 21.15
CA ASN A 97 15.49 -14.71 20.01
C ASN A 97 14.63 -15.10 18.79
N LYS A 98 13.76 -14.20 18.34
CA LYS A 98 12.69 -14.39 17.37
C LYS A 98 12.60 -13.16 16.47
N THR A 99 12.61 -13.42 15.17
CA THR A 99 12.34 -12.42 14.13
C THR A 99 10.83 -12.30 13.92
N ILE A 100 10.33 -11.06 13.84
CA ILE A 100 8.91 -10.75 13.64
C ILE A 100 8.80 -9.89 12.36
N PHE A 101 7.76 -10.11 11.55
CA PHE A 101 7.51 -9.49 10.25
C PHE A 101 6.15 -8.84 10.21
#